data_AF-A0AA90TVX5-F1
#
_entry.id   AF-A0AA90TVX5-F1
#
_cell.length_a   1.000
_cell.length_b   1.000
_cell.length_c   1.000
_cell.angle_alpha   90.00
_cell.angle_beta   90.00
_cell.angle_gamma   90.00
#
_symmetry.space_group_name_H-M   'P 1'
#
loop_
_entity.id
_entity.type
_entity.pdbx_description
1 polymer ?
#
loop_
_entity_poly.entity_id
_entity_poly.type
_entity_poly.pdbx_seq_one_letter_code
_entity_poly.pdbx_strand_id
1 'polypeptide(L)'
;MVNLVPIIRVSFDASSIQKALDREAKGIQVPMVNNKEDAELVVKRAKFPPHGQRAAAFVIRAARFGKDGGELILIMQVRIS
;
A
#
# COMPACT_ATOMS: atom_id res chain seq x y z
N MET A 1 11.92 17.72 -15.56
CA MET A 1 11.64 16.51 -14.76
C MET A 1 10.14 16.29 -14.80
N VAL A 2 9.64 15.13 -15.23
CA VAL A 2 8.19 14.89 -15.39
C VAL A 2 7.64 14.32 -14.08
N ASN A 3 6.54 14.89 -13.57
CA ASN A 3 5.92 14.47 -12.31
C ASN A 3 5.08 13.19 -12.53
N LEU A 4 5.69 12.03 -12.32
CA LEU A 4 5.06 10.72 -12.48
C LEU A 4 4.90 10.02 -11.14
N VAL A 5 3.73 9.45 -10.90
CA VAL A 5 3.42 8.67 -9.68
C VAL A 5 3.39 7.17 -10.04
N PRO A 6 4.27 6.33 -9.48
CA PRO A 6 4.30 4.91 -9.77
C PRO A 6 3.14 4.17 -9.09
N ILE A 7 2.35 3.45 -9.91
CA ILE A 7 1.24 2.59 -9.48
C ILE A 7 1.58 1.14 -9.87
N ILE A 8 1.45 0.21 -8.93
CA ILE A 8 1.73 -1.22 -9.16
C ILE A 8 0.42 -2.02 -9.16
N ARG A 9 0.19 -2.82 -10.19
CA ARG A 9 -0.91 -3.80 -10.20
C ARG A 9 -0.53 -5.01 -9.36
N VAL A 10 -1.38 -5.38 -8.40
CA VAL A 10 -1.13 -6.47 -7.46
C VAL A 10 -2.30 -7.44 -7.39
N SER A 11 -2.05 -8.65 -6.91
CA SER A 11 -3.08 -9.62 -6.54
C SER A 11 -3.87 -9.14 -5.31
N PHE A 12 -5.08 -9.70 -5.12
CA PHE A 12 -6.00 -9.32 -4.05
C PHE A 12 -5.50 -9.65 -2.62
N ASP A 13 -4.50 -10.54 -2.50
CA ASP A 13 -4.02 -11.03 -1.22
C ASP A 13 -3.22 -9.97 -0.42
N ALA A 14 -3.30 -10.06 0.91
CA ALA A 14 -2.64 -9.10 1.80
C ALA A 14 -1.11 -9.08 1.65
N SER A 15 -0.49 -10.22 1.33
CA SER A 15 0.97 -10.32 1.17
C SER A 15 1.45 -9.50 -0.03
N SER A 16 0.75 -9.62 -1.17
CA SER A 16 1.05 -8.87 -2.39
C SER A 16 0.92 -7.37 -2.18
N ILE A 17 -0.16 -6.94 -1.52
CA ILE A 17 -0.41 -5.53 -1.17
C ILE A 17 0.72 -4.99 -0.27
N GLN A 18 1.03 -5.69 0.83
CA GLN A 18 2.11 -5.31 1.75
C GLN A 18 3.45 -5.19 1.01
N LYS A 19 3.82 -6.22 0.23
CA LYS A 19 5.10 -6.30 -0.49
C LYS A 19 5.28 -5.18 -1.50
N ALA A 20 4.22 -4.77 -2.20
CA ALA A 20 4.28 -3.68 -3.15
C ALA A 20 4.49 -2.34 -2.45
N LEU A 21 3.76 -2.11 -1.37
CA LEU A 21 3.85 -0.86 -0.60
C LEU A 21 5.15 -0.77 0.19
N ASP A 22 5.70 -1.88 0.70
CA ASP A 22 6.99 -1.91 1.39
C ASP A 22 8.16 -1.61 0.46
N ARG A 23 7.98 -1.86 -0.84
CA ARG A 23 8.88 -1.48 -1.94
C ARG A 23 8.69 -0.03 -2.39
N GLU A 24 7.86 0.75 -1.70
CA GLU A 24 7.58 2.18 -1.95
C GLU A 24 6.70 2.48 -3.17
N ALA A 25 5.81 1.56 -3.55
CA ALA A 25 4.74 1.91 -4.48
C ALA A 25 3.93 3.09 -3.91
N LYS A 26 3.71 4.14 -4.70
CA LYS A 26 2.88 5.30 -4.30
C LYS A 26 1.38 5.02 -4.46
N GLY A 27 1.03 3.96 -5.17
CA GLY A 27 -0.32 3.45 -5.28
C GLY A 27 -0.36 2.01 -5.74
N ILE A 28 -1.51 1.36 -5.54
CA ILE A 28 -1.77 0.01 -6.03
C ILE A 28 -3.05 -0.02 -6.86
N GLN A 29 -3.06 -0.89 -7.87
CA GLN A 29 -4.24 -1.26 -8.62
C GLN A 29 -4.57 -2.73 -8.33
N VAL A 30 -5.76 -3.00 -7.82
CA VAL A 30 -6.22 -4.37 -7.54
C VAL A 30 -7.32 -4.72 -8.53
N PRO A 31 -7.12 -5.72 -9.40
CA PRO A 31 -8.13 -6.13 -10.37
C PRO A 31 -9.23 -6.97 -9.71
N MET A 32 -10.36 -7.13 -10.40
CA MET A 32 -11.44 -8.06 -10.04
C MET A 32 -12.08 -7.79 -8.66
N VAL A 33 -12.18 -6.52 -8.26
CA VAL A 33 -12.93 -6.09 -7.09
C VAL A 33 -14.38 -5.88 -7.52
N ASN A 34 -15.28 -6.76 -7.11
CA ASN A 34 -16.64 -6.82 -7.68
C ASN A 34 -17.73 -6.23 -6.78
N ASN A 35 -17.43 -6.03 -5.50
CA ASN A 35 -18.39 -5.55 -4.51
C ASN A 35 -17.71 -4.57 -3.54
N LYS A 36 -18.55 -3.96 -2.67
CA LYS A 36 -18.12 -2.96 -1.70
C LYS A 36 -17.20 -3.57 -0.63
N GLU A 37 -17.48 -4.79 -0.22
CA GLU A 37 -16.77 -5.50 0.83
C GLU A 37 -15.32 -5.81 0.41
N ASP A 38 -15.12 -6.19 -0.86
CA ASP A 38 -13.82 -6.40 -1.48
C ASP A 38 -13.00 -5.10 -1.50
N ALA A 39 -13.64 -4.00 -1.88
CA ALA A 39 -13.03 -2.67 -1.89
C ALA A 39 -12.57 -2.24 -0.48
N GLU A 40 -13.45 -2.39 0.51
CA GLU A 40 -13.13 -2.10 1.91
C GLU A 40 -12.00 -2.99 2.44
N LEU A 41 -11.98 -4.27 2.05
CA LEU A 41 -10.95 -5.21 2.45
C LEU A 41 -9.58 -4.85 1.86
N VAL A 42 -9.53 -4.44 0.59
CA VAL A 42 -8.30 -3.92 -0.04
C VAL A 42 -7.80 -2.69 0.71
N VAL A 43 -8.69 -1.75 1.04
CA VAL A 43 -8.32 -0.54 1.79
C VAL A 43 -7.79 -0.90 3.18
N LYS A 44 -8.44 -1.82 3.90
CA LYS A 44 -7.97 -2.30 5.21
C LYS A 44 -6.59 -2.95 5.10
N ARG A 45 -6.34 -3.80 4.10
CA ARG A 45 -5.03 -4.45 3.90
C ARG A 45 -3.92 -3.46 3.55
N ALA A 46 -4.27 -2.34 2.94
CA ALA A 46 -3.30 -1.36 2.48
C ALA A 46 -2.93 -0.32 3.56
N LYS A 47 -3.83 -0.05 4.52
CA LYS A 47 -3.64 0.96 5.59
C LYS A 47 -3.11 0.35 6.89
N PHE A 48 -2.32 1.12 7.63
CA PHE A 48 -1.91 0.78 9.00
C PHE A 48 -3.07 0.96 10.00
N PRO A 49 -3.00 0.31 11.18
CA PRO A 49 -3.89 0.64 12.30
C PRO A 49 -3.87 2.15 12.64
N PRO A 50 -4.99 2.75 13.07
CA PRO A 50 -6.30 2.14 13.37
C PRO A 50 -7.20 1.95 12.12
N HIS A 51 -6.79 2.43 10.95
CA HIS A 51 -7.62 2.47 9.74
C HIS A 51 -7.51 1.21 8.87
N GLY A 52 -6.67 0.26 9.24
CA GLY A 52 -6.44 -0.97 8.50
C GLY A 52 -5.66 -2.01 9.30
N GLN A 53 -5.10 -2.98 8.58
CA GLN A 53 -4.51 -4.22 9.09
C GLN A 53 -3.10 -4.45 8.53
N ARG A 54 -2.52 -3.47 7.83
CA ARG A 54 -1.16 -3.57 7.29
C ARG A 54 -0.15 -3.68 8.43
N ALA A 55 0.82 -4.58 8.29
CA ALA A 55 1.88 -4.75 9.27
C ALA A 55 2.92 -3.64 9.13
N ALA A 56 3.26 -2.99 10.25
CA ALA A 56 4.32 -1.99 10.29
C ALA A 56 5.70 -2.65 10.26
N ALA A 57 6.59 -2.10 9.44
CA ALA A 57 8.01 -2.44 9.44
C ALA A 57 8.82 -1.15 9.28
N PHE A 58 9.85 -0.98 10.11
CA PHE A 58 10.59 0.28 10.19
C PHE A 58 11.93 0.26 9.44
N VAL A 59 12.37 -0.92 8.99
CA VAL A 59 13.67 -1.12 8.31
C VAL A 59 13.52 -1.50 6.82
N ILE A 60 12.39 -1.14 6.21
CA ILE A 60 12.07 -1.39 4.80
C ILE A 60 12.38 -0.17 3.92
N ARG A 61 12.42 -0.37 2.59
CA ARG A 61 12.65 0.69 1.60
C ARG A 61 11.66 1.85 1.77
N ALA A 62 10.38 1.56 2.00
CA ALA A 62 9.35 2.56 2.23
C ALA A 62 9.58 3.43 3.48
N ALA A 63 10.28 2.91 4.50
CA ALA A 63 10.68 3.61 5.71
C ALA A 63 12.14 4.12 5.64
N ARG A 64 12.69 4.22 4.42
CA ARG A 64 14.09 4.61 4.15
C ARG A 64 15.11 3.86 4.99
N PHE A 65 14.88 2.57 5.21
CA PHE A 65 15.74 1.70 6.02
C PHE A 65 15.94 2.21 7.46
N GLY A 66 14.93 2.86 8.04
CA GLY A 66 14.95 3.36 9.42
C GLY A 66 15.62 4.73 9.60
N LYS A 67 16.02 5.40 8.50
CA LYS A 67 16.66 6.71 8.57
C LYS A 67 15.73 7.83 9.03
N ASP A 68 14.43 7.70 8.82
CA ASP A 68 13.43 8.73 9.13
C ASP A 68 12.81 8.55 10.54
N GLY A 69 13.51 7.92 11.48
CA GLY A 69 13.04 7.78 12.87
C GLY A 69 11.78 6.91 13.05
N GLY A 70 11.42 6.12 12.04
CA GLY A 70 10.24 5.25 12.06
C GLY A 70 8.94 5.93 11.63
N GLU A 71 8.98 7.12 11.04
CA GLU A 71 7.78 7.73 10.47
C GLU A 71 7.23 6.90 9.30
N LEU A 72 5.99 6.44 9.46
CA LEU A 72 5.27 5.73 8.41
C LEU A 72 4.74 6.74 7.40
N ILE A 73 5.45 6.93 6.28
CA ILE A 73 5.02 7.82 5.21
C ILE A 73 3.77 7.24 4.53
N LEU A 74 2.63 7.89 4.74
CA LEU A 74 1.34 7.52 4.17
C LEU A 74 1.07 8.34 2.90
N ILE A 75 1.62 7.92 1.76
CA ILE A 75 1.12 8.38 0.46
C ILE A 75 0.65 7.15 -0.29
N MET A 76 -0.67 6.98 -0.40
CA MET A 76 -1.24 5.83 -1.09
C MET A 76 -2.52 6.19 -1.82
N GLN A 77 -2.52 5.93 -3.12
CA GLN A 77 -3.71 5.93 -3.96
C GLN A 77 -4.11 4.49 -4.29
N VAL A 78 -5.30 4.07 -3.86
CA VAL A 78 -5.90 2.78 -4.26
C VAL A 78 -6.81 3.06 -5.44
N ARG A 79 -6.55 2.42 -6.58
CA ARG A 79 -7.46 2.46 -7.73
C ARG A 79 -8.12 1.11 -7.92
N ILE A 80 -9.43 1.11 -7.86
CA ILE A 80 -10.28 -0.04 -8.18
C ILE A 80 -10.65 0.10 -9.67
N SER A 81 -10.49 -1.00 -10.42
CA SER A 81 -10.81 -1.07 -11.86
C SER A 81 -12.29 -1.27 -12.09
#